data_AF-A0A1F6EFI6-F1
#
_entry.id   AF-A0A1F6EFI6-F1
#
_cell.length_a   1.000
_cell.length_b   1.000
_cell.length_c   1.000
_cell.angle_alpha   90.00
_cell.angle_beta   90.00
_cell.angle_gamma   90.00
#
_symmetry.space_group_name_H-M   'P 1'
#
loop_
_entity.id
_entity.type
_entity.pdbx_description
1 polymer ?
#
loop_
_entity_poly.entity_id
_entity_poly.type
_entity_poly.pdbx_seq_one_letter_code
_entity_poly.pdbx_strand_id
1 'polypeptide(L)' 'MSMAKRQNMKTMSDAELAKLLADTRKELREHRFAAAGARPKDTNALSKARKQIARALSEQHARGVSSRRAAA' A
#
# COMPACT_ATOMS: atom_id res chain seq x y z
N MET A 1 5.18 21.13 -8.00
CA MET A 1 5.07 20.84 -6.55
C MET A 1 5.30 19.36 -6.32
N SER A 2 6.12 19.04 -5.33
CA SER A 2 6.81 17.75 -5.09
C SER A 2 5.90 16.50 -5.18
N MET A 3 6.28 15.55 -6.05
CA MET A 3 5.73 14.19 -6.05
C MET A 3 6.23 13.51 -4.77
N ALA A 4 5.34 13.35 -3.77
CA ALA A 4 5.63 12.60 -2.56
C ALA A 4 6.43 11.34 -2.90
N LYS A 5 7.65 11.26 -2.37
CA LYS A 5 8.65 10.22 -2.67
C LYS A 5 7.95 8.87 -2.62
N ARG A 6 7.93 8.14 -3.75
CA ARG A 6 7.36 6.79 -3.81
C ARG A 6 8.05 5.98 -2.71
N GLN A 7 7.28 5.52 -1.72
CA GLN A 7 7.83 4.65 -0.69
C GLN A 7 8.51 3.46 -1.36
N ASN A 8 9.81 3.31 -1.12
CA ASN A 8 10.57 2.23 -1.71
C ASN A 8 10.30 0.96 -0.90
N MET A 9 9.34 0.15 -1.39
CA MET A 9 8.92 -1.07 -0.72
C MET A 9 10.05 -2.11 -0.62
N LYS A 10 11.07 -2.01 -1.48
CA LYS A 10 12.24 -2.91 -1.47
C LYS A 10 13.13 -2.74 -0.25
N THR A 11 13.15 -1.55 0.36
CA THR A 11 13.99 -1.27 1.54
C THR A 11 13.26 -1.52 2.86
N MET A 12 11.96 -1.79 2.82
CA MET A 12 11.16 -2.08 4.02
C MET A 12 11.34 -3.55 4.43
N SER A 13 11.41 -3.83 5.72
CA SER A 13 11.30 -5.19 6.25
C SER A 13 9.91 -5.77 6.04
N ASP A 14 9.77 -7.09 6.21
CA ASP A 14 8.46 -7.75 6.07
C ASP A 14 7.45 -7.27 7.11
N ALA A 15 7.91 -6.97 8.33
CA ALA A 15 7.08 -6.41 9.39
C ALA A 15 6.59 -4.99 9.05
N GLU A 16 7.46 -4.16 8.47
CA GLU A 16 7.08 -2.82 8.02
C GLU A 16 6.11 -2.87 6.84
N LEU A 17 6.29 -3.80 5.90
CA LEU A 17 5.33 -4.01 4.81
C LEU A 17 3.96 -4.48 5.32
N ALA A 18 3.94 -5.38 6.31
CA ALA A 18 2.69 -5.84 6.93
C ALA A 18 1.96 -4.70 7.64
N LYS A 19 2.70 -3.88 8.41
CA LYS A 19 2.15 -2.69 9.08
C LYS A 19 1.63 -1.68 8.06
N LEU A 20 2.42 -1.35 7.04
CA LEU A 20 2.02 -0.43 5.97
C LEU A 20 0.73 -0.88 5.31
N LEU A 21 0.59 -2.17 5.04
CA LEU A 21 -0.58 -2.75 4.41
C LEU A 21 -1.82 -2.70 5.32
N ALA A 22 -1.66 -2.93 6.64
CA ALA A 22 -2.74 -2.77 7.61
C ALA A 22 -3.22 -1.31 7.70
N ASP A 23 -2.26 -0.37 7.84
CA ASP A 23 -2.54 1.06 7.94
C ASP A 23 -3.20 1.60 6.67
N THR A 24 -2.68 1.24 5.49
CA THR A 24 -3.25 1.69 4.20
C THR A 24 -4.66 1.11 3.96
N ARG A 25 -4.96 -0.10 4.46
CA ARG A 25 -6.32 -0.67 4.37
C ARG A 25 -7.30 0.05 5.28
N LYS A 26 -6.86 0.45 6.49
CA LYS A 26 -7.65 1.28 7.39
C LYS A 26 -7.94 2.64 6.76
N GLU A 27 -6.93 3.29 6.21
CA GLU A 27 -7.05 4.57 5.51
C GLU A 27 -8.02 4.47 4.32
N LEU A 28 -7.92 3.40 3.50
CA LEU A 28 -8.85 3.16 2.40
C LEU A 28 -10.31 3.02 2.89
N ARG A 29 -10.54 2.40 4.05
CA ARG A 29 -11.86 2.28 4.66
C ARG A 29 -12.36 3.66 5.10
N GLU A 30 -11.54 4.43 5.80
CA GLU A 30 -11.88 5.79 6.23
C GLU A 30 -12.22 6.69 5.04
N HIS A 31 -11.43 6.65 3.96
CA HIS A 31 -11.73 7.40 2.73
C HIS A 31 -13.06 7.00 2.08
N ARG A 32 -13.43 5.71 2.12
CA ARG A 32 -14.73 5.23 1.61
C ARG A 32 -15.90 5.77 2.44
N PHE A 33 -15.75 5.80 3.77
CA PHE A 33 -16.77 6.36 4.66
C PHE A 33 -16.85 7.88 4.57
N ALA A 34 -15.72 8.58 4.50
CA ALA A 34 -15.69 10.04 4.37
C ALA A 34 -16.26 10.54 3.03
N ALA A 35 -16.08 9.77 1.95
CA ALA A 35 -16.71 10.08 0.66
C ALA A 35 -18.23 9.82 0.65
N ALA A 36 -18.74 9.01 1.59
CA ALA A 36 -20.17 8.77 1.76
C ALA A 36 -20.80 9.92 2.57
N GLY A 37 -21.00 11.08 1.93
CA GLY A 37 -21.70 12.21 2.54
C GLY A 37 -21.28 13.57 1.99
N ALA A 38 -20.09 13.68 1.41
CA ALA A 38 -19.61 14.88 0.74
C ALA A 38 -18.49 14.56 -0.25
N ARG A 39 -18.22 15.49 -1.18
CA ARG A 39 -17.09 15.37 -2.10
C ARG A 39 -15.77 15.41 -1.32
N PRO A 40 -14.92 14.37 -1.40
CA PRO A 40 -13.64 14.36 -0.69
C PRO A 40 -12.69 15.42 -1.26
N LYS A 41 -11.87 16.01 -0.38
CA LYS A 41 -10.89 17.05 -0.72
C LYS A 41 -9.82 16.56 -1.71
N ASP A 42 -9.36 15.32 -1.58
CA ASP A 42 -8.50 14.64 -2.56
C ASP A 42 -9.24 13.46 -3.20
N THR A 43 -9.74 13.67 -4.41
CA THR A 43 -10.43 12.63 -5.18
C THR A 43 -9.51 11.47 -5.56
N ASN A 44 -8.19 11.67 -5.55
CA ASN A 44 -7.21 10.63 -5.90
C ASN A 44 -6.80 9.78 -4.69
N ALA A 45 -7.21 10.12 -3.47
CA ALA A 45 -6.81 9.39 -2.25
C ALA A 45 -7.13 7.90 -2.32
N LEU A 46 -8.34 7.53 -2.79
CA LEU A 46 -8.74 6.13 -2.97
C LEU A 46 -7.84 5.39 -3.96
N SER A 47 -7.50 6.04 -5.08
CA SER A 47 -6.64 5.46 -6.12
C SER A 47 -5.21 5.26 -5.61
N LYS A 48 -4.67 6.24 -4.88
CA LYS A 48 -3.35 6.17 -4.25
C LYS A 48 -3.28 5.02 -3.23
N ALA A 49 -4.25 4.93 -2.32
CA ALA A 49 -4.31 3.88 -1.30
C ALA A 49 -4.40 2.47 -1.94
N ARG A 50 -5.25 2.28 -2.97
CA ARG A 50 -5.34 1.00 -3.70
C ARG A 50 -4.01 0.61 -4.36
N LYS A 51 -3.34 1.55 -5.03
CA LYS A 51 -2.03 1.32 -5.66
C LYS A 51 -0.95 0.98 -4.65
N GLN A 52 -0.98 1.60 -3.48
CA GLN A 52 -0.03 1.34 -2.40
C GLN A 52 -0.22 -0.05 -1.80
N ILE A 53 -1.47 -0.48 -1.57
CA ILE A 53 -1.80 -1.85 -1.15
C ILE A 53 -1.28 -2.87 -2.18
N ALA A 54 -1.56 -2.64 -3.47
CA ALA A 54 -1.12 -3.54 -4.53
C ALA A 54 0.41 -3.68 -4.57
N ARG A 55 1.15 -2.58 -4.45
CA ARG A 55 2.62 -2.58 -4.42
C ARG A 55 3.17 -3.36 -3.21
N ALA A 56 2.59 -3.16 -2.03
CA ALA A 56 3.00 -3.89 -0.82
C ALA A 56 2.78 -5.40 -0.98
N LEU A 57 1.61 -5.81 -1.51
CA LEU A 57 1.30 -7.21 -1.78
C LEU A 57 2.24 -7.82 -2.84
N SER A 58 2.55 -7.07 -3.91
CA SER A 58 3.50 -7.53 -4.93
C SER A 58 4.89 -7.76 -4.37
N GLU A 59 5.38 -6.87 -3.51
CA GLU A 59 6.68 -7.01 -2.85
C GLU A 59 6.70 -8.23 -1.92
N GLN A 60 5.68 -8.40 -1.07
CA GLN A 60 5.56 -9.59 -0.20
C GLN A 60 5.54 -10.88 -1.02
N HIS A 61 4.80 -10.91 -2.12
CA HIS A 61 4.77 -12.07 -3.00
C HIS A 61 6.12 -12.32 -3.67
N ALA A 62 6.79 -11.29 -4.18
CA ALA A 62 8.10 -11.40 -4.81
C ALA A 62 9.15 -11.98 -3.84
N ARG A 63 9.13 -11.57 -2.57
CA ARG A 63 9.99 -12.13 -1.51
C ARG A 63 9.67 -13.60 -1.25
N GLY A 64 8.40 -13.96 -1.16
CA GLY A 64 7.97 -15.34 -0.99
C GLY A 64 8.36 -16.25 -2.17
N VAL A 65 8.26 -15.75 -3.40
CA VAL A 65 8.70 -16.47 -4.61
C VAL A 65 10.22 -16.63 -4.62
N SER A 66 10.98 -15.58 -4.29
CA SER A 66 12.43 -15.62 -4.21
C SER A 66 12.91 -16.64 -3.18
N SER A 67 12.30 -16.63 -1.99
CA SER A 67 12.58 -17.61 -0.92
C SER A 67 12.34 -19.05 -1.38
N ARG A 68 11.21 -19.33 -2.07
CA ARG A 68 10.92 -20.67 -2.60
C ARG A 68 11.91 -21.11 -3.68
N ARG A 69 12.34 -20.20 -4.55
CA ARG A 69 13.29 -20.50 -5.63
C ARG A 69 14.71 -20.74 -5.12
N ALA A 70 15.09 -20.17 -3.98
CA ALA A 70 16.39 -20.43 -3.36
C ALA A 70 16.44 -21.78 -2.62
N ALA A 71 15.28 -22.38 -2.30
CA ALA A 71 15.16 -23.64 -1.58
C ALA A 71 14.94 -24.87 -2.49
N ALA A 72 14.88 -24.66 -3.82
CA ALA A 72 14.73 -25.70 -4.84
C ALA A 72 16.02 -25.81 -5.66
#